data_AF-A0A1G6KRE8-F1
#
_entry.id   AF-A0A1G6KRE8-F1
#
_cell.length_a   1.000
_cell.length_b   1.000
_cell.length_c   1.000
_cell.angle_alpha   90.00
_cell.angle_beta   90.00
_cell.angle_gamma   90.00
#
_symmetry.space_group_name_H-M   'P 1'
#
loop_
_entity.id
_entity.type
_entity.pdbx_description
1 polymer ?
#
loop_
_entity_poly.entity_id
_entity_poly.type
_entity_poly.pdbx_seq_one_letter_code
_entity_poly.pdbx_strand_id
1 'polypeptide(L)'
;MSTKDIFAQRFTLLRNVYRLTYRDLGNFLGLNANTLTEWAVSRRNFPNPDKLVLIANLYGVSVDWLLGRTSIIYNHDVLAAIEQKDTISLLKQIYLVLPKDYEDTDRRLANYEPGIRANIVTLTYSSLYAALRFVLGDNFYKRDDFKTLFEANRSSIMLAQTRFLSNQGNLVSKLLKKELTMPPFDVEKEFKNQII
;
A
#
# COMPACT_ATOMS: atom_id res chain seq x y z
N MET A 1 -0.76 -26.02 -8.40
CA MET A 1 -0.78 -24.62 -8.88
C MET A 1 0.65 -24.08 -8.78
N SER A 2 1.19 -23.45 -9.82
CA SER A 2 2.59 -22.97 -9.78
C SER A 2 2.71 -21.70 -8.91
N THR A 3 3.92 -21.37 -8.44
CA THR A 3 4.20 -20.09 -7.75
C THR A 3 3.75 -18.88 -8.56
N LYS A 4 3.91 -18.95 -9.90
CA LYS A 4 3.48 -17.89 -10.82
C LYS A 4 1.97 -17.72 -10.84
N ASP A 5 1.22 -18.83 -10.81
CA ASP A 5 -0.24 -18.81 -10.75
C ASP A 5 -0.76 -18.25 -9.42
N ILE A 6 -0.15 -18.66 -8.30
CA ILE A 6 -0.53 -18.17 -6.97
C ILE A 6 -0.26 -16.67 -6.86
N PHE A 7 0.92 -16.22 -7.31
CA PHE A 7 1.25 -14.80 -7.36
C PHE A 7 0.24 -14.02 -8.19
N ALA A 8 -0.07 -14.48 -9.40
CA ALA A 8 -1.03 -13.81 -10.29
C ALA A 8 -2.42 -13.65 -9.64
N GLN A 9 -2.88 -14.67 -8.93
CA GLN A 9 -4.15 -14.64 -8.19
C GLN A 9 -4.10 -13.67 -7.02
N ARG A 10 -3.10 -13.79 -6.13
CA ARG A 10 -2.97 -12.92 -4.95
C ARG A 10 -2.75 -11.45 -5.33
N PHE A 11 -1.96 -11.20 -6.36
CA PHE A 11 -1.75 -9.85 -6.90
C PHE A 11 -3.04 -9.25 -7.48
N THR A 12 -3.83 -10.06 -8.21
CA THR A 12 -5.14 -9.65 -8.73
C THR A 12 -6.15 -9.39 -7.62
N LEU A 13 -6.17 -10.25 -6.60
CA LEU A 13 -7.00 -10.08 -5.40
C LEU A 13 -6.70 -8.74 -4.73
N LEU A 14 -5.43 -8.47 -4.41
CA LEU A 14 -5.03 -7.20 -3.80
C LEU A 14 -5.49 -6.00 -4.63
N ARG A 15 -5.24 -6.00 -5.95
CA ARG A 15 -5.70 -4.93 -6.85
C ARG A 15 -7.23 -4.75 -6.77
N ASN A 16 -7.99 -5.84 -6.81
CA ASN A 16 -9.45 -5.81 -6.81
C ASN A 16 -10.02 -5.29 -5.49
N VAL A 17 -9.50 -5.79 -4.37
CA VAL A 17 -9.94 -5.40 -3.02
C VAL A 17 -9.77 -3.90 -2.83
N TYR A 18 -8.62 -3.35 -3.24
CA TYR A 18 -8.34 -1.91 -3.19
C TYR A 18 -8.97 -1.11 -4.35
N ARG A 19 -9.76 -1.77 -5.22
CA ARG A 19 -10.52 -1.16 -6.33
C ARG A 19 -9.65 -0.35 -7.29
N LEU A 20 -8.40 -0.77 -7.50
CA LEU A 20 -7.46 -0.10 -8.39
C LEU A 20 -7.57 -0.65 -9.81
N THR A 21 -7.46 0.19 -10.85
CA THR A 21 -7.22 -0.33 -12.20
C THR A 21 -5.75 -0.75 -12.35
N TYR A 22 -5.41 -1.55 -13.37
CA TYR A 22 -4.00 -1.84 -13.69
C TYR A 22 -3.22 -0.57 -14.07
N ARG A 23 -3.90 0.46 -14.57
CA ARG A 23 -3.28 1.76 -14.82
C ARG A 23 -2.93 2.45 -13.50
N ASP A 24 -3.83 2.47 -12.54
CA ASP A 24 -3.59 3.07 -11.22
C ASP A 24 -2.47 2.34 -10.47
N LEU A 25 -2.51 1.00 -10.47
CA LEU A 25 -1.47 0.21 -9.81
C LEU A 25 -0.12 0.30 -10.53
N GLY A 26 -0.12 0.34 -11.88
CA GLY A 26 1.10 0.53 -12.66
C GLY A 26 1.77 1.85 -12.30
N ASN A 27 0.97 2.91 -12.28
CA ASN A 27 1.36 4.22 -11.81
C ASN A 27 1.98 4.20 -10.40
N PHE A 28 1.34 3.55 -9.42
CA PHE A 28 1.88 3.42 -8.06
C PHE A 28 3.21 2.66 -7.99
N LEU A 29 3.43 1.68 -8.88
CA LEU A 29 4.64 0.86 -8.93
C LEU A 29 5.74 1.42 -9.87
N GLY A 30 5.45 2.55 -10.53
CA GLY A 30 6.31 3.13 -11.56
C GLY A 30 6.44 2.27 -12.81
N LEU A 31 5.35 1.61 -13.23
CA LEU A 31 5.30 0.61 -14.30
C LEU A 31 4.15 0.87 -15.26
N ASN A 32 4.29 0.36 -16.48
CA ASN A 32 3.21 0.38 -17.45
C ASN A 32 2.14 -0.68 -17.10
N ALA A 33 0.87 -0.38 -17.32
CA ALA A 33 -0.24 -1.32 -17.08
C ALA A 33 -0.05 -2.66 -17.81
N ASN A 34 0.55 -2.65 -19.00
CA ASN A 34 0.84 -3.87 -19.76
C ASN A 34 1.76 -4.84 -19.00
N THR A 35 2.78 -4.32 -18.31
CA THR A 35 3.68 -5.12 -17.47
C THR A 35 2.92 -5.84 -16.36
N LEU A 36 1.96 -5.16 -15.73
CA LEU A 36 1.13 -5.78 -14.69
C LEU A 36 0.17 -6.84 -15.25
N THR A 37 -0.42 -6.59 -16.42
CA THR A 37 -1.26 -7.56 -17.14
C THR A 37 -0.45 -8.80 -17.56
N GLU A 38 0.82 -8.63 -17.93
CA GLU A 38 1.72 -9.74 -18.24
C GLU A 38 2.03 -10.61 -17.03
N TRP A 39 2.08 -10.03 -15.83
CA TRP A 39 2.26 -10.77 -14.59
C TRP A 39 0.98 -11.50 -14.14
N ALA A 40 -0.16 -10.81 -14.19
CA ALA A 40 -1.41 -11.26 -13.59
C ALA A 40 -2.30 -12.09 -14.53
N VAL A 41 -2.47 -11.62 -15.77
CA VAL A 41 -3.47 -12.16 -16.70
C VAL A 41 -2.82 -13.16 -17.66
N SER A 42 -1.88 -12.69 -18.48
CA SER A 42 -1.25 -13.56 -19.48
C SER A 42 -0.14 -14.44 -18.91
N ARG A 43 0.33 -14.13 -17.70
CA ARG A 43 1.40 -14.85 -16.99
C ARG A 43 2.60 -15.12 -17.90
N ARG A 44 2.93 -14.16 -18.77
CA ARG A 44 4.09 -14.24 -19.66
C ARG A 44 5.36 -13.87 -18.90
N ASN A 45 5.30 -12.81 -18.11
CA ASN A 45 6.42 -12.31 -17.32
C ASN A 45 6.20 -12.50 -15.81
N PHE A 46 7.22 -12.19 -15.03
CA PHE A 46 7.18 -12.22 -13.56
C PHE A 46 7.94 -11.01 -13.01
N PRO A 47 7.51 -10.40 -11.88
CA PRO A 47 8.27 -9.32 -11.25
C PRO A 47 9.66 -9.80 -10.83
N ASN A 48 10.64 -8.91 -10.95
CA ASN A 48 11.95 -9.11 -10.34
C ASN A 48 11.86 -8.98 -8.80
N PRO A 49 12.92 -9.34 -8.05
CA PRO A 49 12.90 -9.30 -6.58
C PRO A 49 12.52 -7.92 -6.02
N ASP A 50 13.04 -6.83 -6.57
CA ASP A 50 12.76 -5.47 -6.09
C ASP A 50 11.28 -5.10 -6.26
N LYS A 51 10.67 -5.49 -7.39
CA LYS A 51 9.24 -5.26 -7.62
C LYS A 51 8.35 -6.14 -6.74
N LEU A 52 8.77 -7.37 -6.43
CA LEU A 52 8.05 -8.21 -5.45
C LEU A 52 8.03 -7.56 -4.07
N VAL A 53 9.20 -7.09 -3.60
CA VAL A 53 9.32 -6.39 -2.30
C VAL A 53 8.51 -5.10 -2.31
N LEU A 54 8.53 -4.34 -3.41
CA LEU A 54 7.72 -3.12 -3.53
C LEU A 54 6.21 -3.40 -3.41
N ILE A 55 5.71 -4.44 -4.09
CA ILE A 55 4.30 -4.86 -3.99
C ILE A 55 3.97 -5.30 -2.57
N ALA A 56 4.84 -6.10 -1.95
CA ALA A 56 4.68 -6.54 -0.56
C ALA A 56 4.56 -5.35 0.40
N ASN A 57 5.47 -4.39 0.28
CA ASN A 57 5.49 -3.17 1.10
C ASN A 57 4.25 -2.30 0.86
N LEU A 58 3.81 -2.14 -0.39
CA LEU A 58 2.64 -1.34 -0.73
C LEU A 58 1.38 -1.85 -0.03
N TYR A 59 1.20 -3.16 0.02
CA TYR A 59 0.00 -3.80 0.57
C TYR A 59 0.13 -4.30 2.02
N GLY A 60 1.30 -4.13 2.65
CA GLY A 60 1.55 -4.60 4.01
C GLY A 60 1.59 -6.13 4.15
N VAL A 61 1.89 -6.87 3.08
CA VAL A 61 1.95 -8.34 3.07
C VAL A 61 3.40 -8.83 2.96
N SER A 62 3.65 -10.13 3.17
CA SER A 62 4.96 -10.72 2.93
C SER A 62 5.13 -11.20 1.48
N VAL A 63 6.37 -11.24 0.99
CA VAL A 63 6.69 -11.88 -0.29
C VAL A 63 6.36 -13.38 -0.23
N ASP A 64 6.57 -14.03 0.92
CA ASP A 64 6.18 -15.43 1.12
C ASP A 64 4.69 -15.65 0.93
N TRP A 65 3.85 -14.72 1.38
CA TRP A 65 2.43 -14.76 1.06
C TRP A 65 2.19 -14.49 -0.42
N LEU A 66 2.80 -13.48 -1.04
CA LEU A 66 2.61 -13.28 -2.49
C LEU A 66 2.96 -14.53 -3.33
N LEU A 67 3.95 -15.30 -2.91
CA LEU A 67 4.43 -16.50 -3.61
C LEU A 67 3.76 -17.81 -3.17
N GLY A 68 2.85 -17.77 -2.20
CA GLY A 68 2.11 -18.96 -1.74
C GLY A 68 2.81 -19.86 -0.73
N ARG A 69 3.91 -19.39 -0.11
CA ARG A 69 4.64 -20.15 0.93
C ARG A 69 3.94 -20.14 2.29
N THR A 70 3.03 -19.18 2.51
CA THR A 70 2.21 -19.08 3.72
C THR A 70 0.78 -18.69 3.39
N SER A 71 -0.16 -19.06 4.25
CA SER A 71 -1.56 -18.59 4.22
C SER A 71 -1.79 -17.34 5.07
N ILE A 72 -0.81 -16.95 5.90
CA ILE A 72 -0.88 -15.75 6.75
C ILE A 72 -0.72 -14.51 5.86
N ILE A 73 -1.80 -13.75 5.69
CA ILE A 73 -1.85 -12.57 4.83
C ILE A 73 -0.99 -11.45 5.41
N TYR A 74 -1.29 -11.07 6.65
CA TYR A 74 -0.60 -10.01 7.37
C TYR A 74 0.25 -10.60 8.48
N ASN A 75 1.55 -10.77 8.22
CA ASN A 75 2.51 -11.13 9.25
C ASN A 75 2.84 -9.89 10.09
N HIS A 76 2.73 -10.00 11.42
CA HIS A 76 2.89 -8.87 12.33
C HIS A 76 4.27 -8.21 12.25
N ASP A 77 5.34 -9.02 12.16
CA ASP A 77 6.73 -8.55 12.13
C ASP A 77 7.04 -7.86 10.81
N VAL A 78 6.63 -8.47 9.69
CA VAL A 78 6.77 -7.89 8.36
C VAL A 78 6.04 -6.55 8.28
N LEU A 79 4.80 -6.51 8.76
CA LEU A 79 4.00 -5.28 8.74
C LEU A 79 4.61 -4.20 9.65
N ALA A 80 5.10 -4.56 10.83
CA ALA A 80 5.78 -3.64 11.74
C ALA A 80 7.05 -3.05 11.10
N ALA A 81 7.83 -3.89 10.41
CA ALA A 81 9.03 -3.46 9.69
C ALA A 81 8.69 -2.49 8.55
N ILE A 82 7.63 -2.76 7.76
CA ILE A 82 7.16 -1.86 6.70
C ILE A 82 6.72 -0.51 7.29
N GLU A 83 5.94 -0.54 8.37
CA GLU A 83 5.46 0.68 9.02
C GLU A 83 6.61 1.55 9.53
N GLN A 84 7.59 0.95 10.21
CA GLN A 84 8.72 1.67 10.79
C GLN A 84 9.68 2.21 9.73
N LYS A 85 9.87 1.47 8.63
CA LYS A 85 10.81 1.87 7.59
C LYS A 85 10.41 3.19 6.93
N ASP A 86 9.15 3.33 6.57
CA ASP A 86 8.70 4.43 5.71
C ASP A 86 7.33 5.01 6.11
N THR A 87 6.35 4.19 6.49
CA THR A 87 4.97 4.67 6.74
C THR A 87 4.87 5.67 7.88
N ILE A 88 5.56 5.45 9.01
CA ILE A 88 5.48 6.36 10.17
C ILE A 88 6.07 7.73 9.85
N SER A 89 7.18 7.78 9.10
CA SER A 89 7.75 9.05 8.64
C SER A 89 6.76 9.80 7.76
N LEU A 90 6.15 9.11 6.79
CA LEU A 90 5.16 9.70 5.88
C LEU A 90 3.91 10.18 6.63
N LEU A 91 3.41 9.39 7.58
CA LEU A 91 2.27 9.75 8.40
C LEU A 91 2.55 11.00 9.23
N LYS A 92 3.72 11.14 9.85
CA LYS A 92 4.10 12.36 10.60
C LYS A 92 4.20 13.59 9.72
N GLN A 93 4.53 13.41 8.44
CA GLN A 93 4.59 14.51 7.50
C GLN A 93 3.19 14.94 7.06
N ILE A 94 2.25 14.00 6.90
CA ILE A 94 0.85 14.28 6.49
C ILE A 94 0.00 14.74 7.68
N TYR A 95 0.17 14.11 8.83
CA TYR A 95 -0.55 14.38 10.07
C TYR A 95 0.39 15.07 11.04
N LEU A 96 0.13 16.35 11.30
CA LEU A 96 0.93 17.18 12.22
C LEU A 96 1.10 16.54 13.61
N VAL A 97 0.10 15.78 14.06
CA VAL A 97 0.14 14.98 15.30
C VAL A 97 -0.40 13.58 15.00
N LEU A 98 0.48 12.57 15.11
CA LEU A 98 0.11 11.16 15.02
C LEU A 98 -0.36 10.66 16.40
N PRO A 99 -1.43 9.85 16.50
CA PRO A 99 -1.81 9.26 17.78
C PRO A 99 -0.69 8.39 18.36
N LYS A 100 -0.38 8.56 19.65
CA LYS A 100 0.66 7.77 20.34
C LYS A 100 0.43 6.26 20.24
N ASP A 101 -0.84 5.85 20.20
CA ASP A 101 -1.25 4.45 20.04
C ASP A 101 -0.80 3.83 18.71
N TYR A 102 -0.61 4.64 17.66
CA TYR A 102 -0.13 4.18 16.37
C TYR A 102 1.33 4.55 16.12
N GLU A 103 1.84 5.64 16.71
CA GLU A 103 3.25 6.04 16.57
C GLU A 103 4.20 5.01 17.19
N ASP A 104 3.90 4.56 18.40
CA ASP A 104 4.67 3.57 19.14
C ASP A 104 4.41 2.15 18.62
N THR A 105 5.46 1.37 18.39
CA THR A 105 5.35 0.02 17.79
C THR A 105 4.53 -0.91 18.68
N ASP A 106 4.83 -0.97 19.97
CA ASP A 106 4.22 -1.94 20.88
C ASP A 106 2.75 -1.62 21.10
N ARG A 107 2.43 -0.32 21.26
CA ARG A 107 1.04 0.12 21.31
C ARG A 107 0.31 -0.17 20.01
N ARG A 108 0.94 0.05 18.85
CA ARG A 108 0.32 -0.21 17.56
C ARG A 108 -0.02 -1.69 17.39
N LEU A 109 0.91 -2.58 17.76
CA LEU A 109 0.70 -4.03 17.75
C LEU A 109 -0.43 -4.47 18.69
N ALA A 110 -0.58 -3.82 19.85
CA ALA A 110 -1.62 -4.14 20.82
C ALA A 110 -3.00 -3.55 20.50
N ASN A 111 -3.06 -2.42 19.78
CA ASN A 111 -4.28 -1.64 19.61
C ASN A 111 -4.90 -1.67 18.21
N TYR A 112 -4.20 -2.20 17.21
CA TYR A 112 -4.68 -2.19 15.82
C TYR A 112 -4.55 -3.57 15.19
N GLU A 113 -5.68 -4.08 14.69
CA GLU A 113 -5.72 -5.30 13.91
C GLU A 113 -4.83 -5.21 12.65
N PRO A 114 -4.20 -6.32 12.22
CA PRO A 114 -3.29 -6.32 11.07
C PRO A 114 -3.92 -5.78 9.78
N GLY A 115 -5.18 -6.12 9.50
CA GLY A 115 -5.91 -5.59 8.34
C GLY A 115 -6.07 -4.07 8.38
N ILE A 116 -6.30 -3.48 9.55
CA ILE A 116 -6.38 -2.02 9.73
C ILE A 116 -5.02 -1.38 9.45
N ARG A 117 -3.95 -1.95 10.02
CA ARG A 117 -2.58 -1.50 9.82
C ARG A 117 -2.16 -1.54 8.34
N ALA A 118 -2.47 -2.62 7.64
CA ALA A 118 -2.19 -2.74 6.20
C ALA A 118 -2.99 -1.73 5.35
N ASN A 119 -4.23 -1.44 5.73
CA ASN A 119 -5.02 -0.37 5.10
C ASN A 119 -4.38 1.00 5.32
N ILE A 120 -3.92 1.32 6.54
CA ILE A 120 -3.21 2.57 6.84
C ILE A 120 -1.95 2.70 5.98
N VAL A 121 -1.13 1.64 5.91
CA VAL A 121 0.06 1.59 5.05
C VAL A 121 -0.31 1.92 3.60
N THR A 122 -1.20 1.12 3.01
CA THR A 122 -1.55 1.23 1.58
C THR A 122 -2.13 2.61 1.25
N LEU A 123 -3.06 3.10 2.08
CA LEU A 123 -3.73 4.38 1.86
C LEU A 123 -2.80 5.58 2.04
N THR A 124 -1.81 5.47 2.94
CA THR A 124 -0.78 6.50 3.11
C THR A 124 0.07 6.60 1.84
N TYR A 125 0.54 5.47 1.31
CA TYR A 125 1.31 5.43 0.06
C TYR A 125 0.51 5.93 -1.14
N SER A 126 -0.77 5.54 -1.27
CA SER A 126 -1.60 6.00 -2.39
C SER A 126 -1.92 7.50 -2.30
N SER A 127 -2.11 8.02 -1.09
CA SER A 127 -2.31 9.46 -0.86
C SER A 127 -1.05 10.26 -1.22
N LEU A 128 0.13 9.75 -0.85
CA LEU A 128 1.41 10.32 -1.23
C LEU A 128 1.58 10.34 -2.76
N TYR A 129 1.32 9.21 -3.42
CA TYR A 129 1.38 9.13 -4.88
C TYR A 129 0.47 10.17 -5.54
N ALA A 130 -0.77 10.28 -5.07
CA ALA A 130 -1.74 11.23 -5.62
C ALA A 130 -1.24 12.67 -5.48
N ALA A 131 -0.63 13.01 -4.34
CA ALA A 131 -0.08 14.33 -4.10
C ALA A 131 1.14 14.62 -5.00
N LEU A 132 2.05 13.66 -5.16
CA LEU A 132 3.19 13.77 -6.05
C LEU A 132 2.76 13.93 -7.51
N ARG A 133 1.76 13.16 -7.96
CA ARG A 133 1.17 13.29 -9.29
C ARG A 133 0.59 14.68 -9.53
N PHE A 134 -0.06 15.25 -8.52
CA PHE A 134 -0.65 16.58 -8.62
C PHE A 134 0.43 17.66 -8.77
N VAL A 135 1.53 17.55 -8.03
CA VAL A 135 2.63 18.54 -8.04
C VAL A 135 3.52 18.39 -9.26
N LEU A 136 3.87 17.16 -9.64
CA LEU A 136 4.89 16.87 -10.65
C LEU A 136 4.29 16.47 -12.01
N GLY A 137 2.97 16.35 -12.09
CA GLY A 137 2.24 15.91 -13.28
C GLY A 137 2.32 14.41 -13.53
N ASP A 138 1.74 13.99 -14.66
CA ASP A 138 1.78 12.61 -15.09
C ASP A 138 3.21 12.19 -15.46
N ASN A 139 3.62 10.98 -15.06
CA ASN A 139 4.93 10.35 -15.30
C ASN A 139 6.09 10.71 -14.34
N PHE A 140 5.85 11.41 -13.22
CA PHE A 140 6.91 11.69 -12.24
C PHE A 140 7.64 10.43 -11.73
N TYR A 141 6.93 9.30 -11.65
CA TYR A 141 7.44 7.99 -11.25
C TYR A 141 8.55 7.40 -12.15
N LYS A 142 8.78 7.98 -13.34
CA LYS A 142 9.81 7.50 -14.28
C LYS A 142 11.20 8.04 -13.99
N ARG A 143 11.32 9.02 -13.09
CA ARG A 143 12.53 9.83 -12.94
C ARG A 143 13.34 9.46 -11.70
N ASP A 144 12.68 9.26 -10.55
CA ASP A 144 13.34 9.03 -9.26
C ASP A 144 12.44 8.21 -8.32
N ASP A 145 12.98 7.73 -7.19
CA ASP A 145 12.19 7.04 -6.17
C ASP A 145 11.21 8.00 -5.46
N PHE A 146 10.09 7.44 -4.96
CA PHE A 146 9.01 8.23 -4.35
C PHE A 146 9.45 9.04 -3.12
N LYS A 147 10.41 8.53 -2.35
CA LYS A 147 10.86 9.17 -1.11
C LYS A 147 11.69 10.40 -1.45
N THR A 148 12.62 10.28 -2.38
CA THR A 148 13.42 11.39 -2.90
C THR A 148 12.52 12.46 -3.52
N LEU A 149 11.54 12.07 -4.33
CA LEU A 149 10.60 13.02 -4.94
C LEU A 149 9.73 13.73 -3.89
N PHE A 150 9.31 13.01 -2.85
CA PHE A 150 8.55 13.61 -1.76
C PHE A 150 9.36 14.67 -1.02
N GLU A 151 10.57 14.35 -0.58
CA GLU A 151 11.41 15.28 0.17
C GLU A 151 11.75 16.53 -0.67
N ALA A 152 12.09 16.33 -1.96
CA ALA A 152 12.40 17.42 -2.87
C ALA A 152 11.22 18.37 -3.14
N ASN A 153 9.98 17.89 -2.99
CA ASN A 153 8.76 18.64 -3.31
C ASN A 153 7.86 18.86 -2.10
N ARG A 154 8.40 18.67 -0.89
CA ARG A 154 7.63 18.63 0.36
C ARG A 154 6.72 19.85 0.52
N SER A 155 7.22 21.06 0.33
CA SER A 155 6.43 22.29 0.50
C SER A 155 5.24 22.35 -0.47
N SER A 156 5.46 22.04 -1.75
CA SER A 156 4.41 22.00 -2.77
C SER A 156 3.38 20.92 -2.49
N ILE A 157 3.83 19.76 -2.01
CA ILE A 157 2.96 18.64 -1.61
C ILE A 157 2.09 19.04 -0.40
N MET A 158 2.68 19.65 0.63
CA MET A 158 1.94 20.11 1.82
C MET A 158 0.89 21.17 1.48
N LEU A 159 1.20 22.06 0.53
CA LEU A 159 0.23 23.04 0.02
C LEU A 159 -0.91 22.36 -0.76
N ALA A 160 -0.57 21.36 -1.60
CA ALA A 160 -1.54 20.59 -2.38
C ALA A 160 -2.42 19.64 -1.53
N GLN A 161 -1.90 19.18 -0.38
CA GLN A 161 -2.57 18.22 0.51
C GLN A 161 -3.95 18.71 1.00
N THR A 162 -4.17 20.03 1.10
CA THR A 162 -5.45 20.60 1.52
C THR A 162 -6.63 20.28 0.59
N ARG A 163 -6.39 19.91 -0.67
CA ARG A 163 -7.46 19.60 -1.65
C ARG A 163 -7.66 18.11 -1.94
N PHE A 164 -6.64 17.26 -1.78
CA PHE A 164 -6.67 15.86 -2.24
C PHE A 164 -6.83 14.81 -1.13
N LEU A 165 -6.59 15.15 0.14
CA LEU A 165 -6.80 14.24 1.28
C LEU A 165 -8.28 13.92 1.56
N SER A 166 -9.23 14.53 0.86
CA SER A 166 -10.65 14.48 1.22
C SER A 166 -11.26 13.07 1.23
N ASN A 167 -10.73 12.13 0.44
CA ASN A 167 -11.23 10.75 0.41
C ASN A 167 -10.28 9.73 1.09
N GLN A 168 -9.04 9.53 0.61
CA GLN A 168 -8.14 8.53 1.21
C GLN A 168 -7.51 8.99 2.53
N GLY A 169 -7.09 10.26 2.63
CA GLY A 169 -6.61 10.85 3.88
C GLY A 169 -7.67 10.88 4.97
N ASN A 170 -8.93 11.02 4.59
CA ASN A 170 -10.09 10.87 5.48
C ASN A 170 -10.19 9.44 6.03
N LEU A 171 -10.07 8.41 5.18
CA LEU A 171 -10.05 7.01 5.64
C LEU A 171 -8.89 6.73 6.61
N VAL A 172 -7.68 7.16 6.29
CA VAL A 172 -6.53 6.99 7.20
C VAL A 172 -6.76 7.71 8.52
N SER A 173 -7.25 8.95 8.50
CA SER A 173 -7.60 9.67 9.72
C SER A 173 -8.65 8.93 10.55
N LYS A 174 -9.69 8.38 9.92
CA LYS A 174 -10.75 7.63 10.61
C LYS A 174 -10.21 6.35 11.25
N LEU A 175 -9.32 5.63 10.55
CA LEU A 175 -8.66 4.44 11.08
C LEU A 175 -7.74 4.80 12.26
N LEU A 176 -6.92 5.83 12.13
CA LEU A 176 -6.03 6.30 13.20
C LEU A 176 -6.79 6.72 14.46
N LYS A 177 -7.94 7.40 14.28
CA LYS A 177 -8.83 7.82 15.37
C LYS A 177 -9.76 6.70 15.89
N LYS A 178 -9.67 5.49 15.33
CA LYS A 178 -10.53 4.34 15.65
C LYS A 178 -12.03 4.61 15.41
N GLU A 179 -12.37 5.54 14.52
CA GLU A 179 -13.75 5.79 14.05
C GLU A 179 -14.21 4.72 13.05
N LEU A 180 -13.25 4.10 12.35
CA LEU A 180 -13.45 2.87 11.58
C LEU A 180 -12.74 1.72 12.28
N THR A 181 -13.51 0.75 12.75
CA THR A 181 -13.01 -0.45 13.46
C THR A 181 -12.83 -1.66 12.54
N MET A 182 -13.28 -1.55 11.29
CA MET A 182 -13.10 -2.57 10.25
C MET A 182 -12.24 -2.04 9.10
N PRO A 183 -11.44 -2.90 8.45
CA PRO A 183 -10.66 -2.51 7.29
C PRO A 183 -11.59 -2.15 6.13
N PRO A 184 -11.49 -0.95 5.53
CA PRO A 184 -12.31 -0.58 4.38
C PRO A 184 -11.99 -1.43 3.14
N PHE A 185 -10.76 -1.96 3.07
CA PHE A 185 -10.29 -2.89 2.05
C PHE A 185 -9.89 -4.22 2.72
N ASP A 186 -10.86 -5.11 2.88
CA ASP A 186 -10.74 -6.35 3.66
C ASP A 186 -10.23 -7.53 2.82
N VAL A 187 -8.89 -7.63 2.68
CA VAL A 187 -8.24 -8.71 1.93
C VAL A 187 -8.49 -10.07 2.58
N GLU A 188 -8.58 -10.14 3.91
CA GLU A 188 -8.74 -11.40 4.64
C GLU A 188 -10.12 -12.02 4.38
N LYS A 189 -11.16 -11.19 4.38
CA LYS A 189 -12.52 -11.61 4.00
C LYS A 189 -12.59 -12.07 2.56
N GLU A 190 -12.07 -11.28 1.62
CA GLU A 190 -12.14 -11.63 0.19
C GLU A 190 -11.29 -12.86 -0.15
N PHE A 191 -10.13 -13.04 0.51
CA PHE A 191 -9.31 -14.25 0.36
C PHE A 191 -10.05 -15.50 0.84
N LYS A 192 -10.75 -15.44 1.98
CA LYS A 192 -11.57 -16.55 2.49
C LYS A 192 -12.71 -16.91 1.52
N ASN A 193 -13.35 -15.92 0.91
CA ASN A 193 -14.43 -16.15 -0.06
C ASN A 193 -13.96 -16.83 -1.36
N GLN A 194 -12.66 -16.81 -1.68
CA GLN A 194 -12.10 -17.49 -2.86
C GLN A 194 -11.73 -18.97 -2.60
N ILE A 195 -11.75 -19.40 -1.34
CA ILE A 195 -11.33 -20.75 -0.92
C ILE A 195 -12.55 -21.68 -0.70
N ILE A 196 -13.77 -21.14 -0.69
CA ILE A 196 -15.05 -21.86 -0.58
C ILE A 196 -15.66 -22.02 -1.97
#